data_AF-A0A3N5NTW0-F1
#
_entry.id   AF-A0A3N5NTW0-F1
#
_cell.length_a   1.000
_cell.length_b   1.000
_cell.length_c   1.000
_cell.angle_alpha   90.00
_cell.angle_beta   90.00
_cell.angle_gamma   90.00
#
_symmetry.space_group_name_H-M   'P 1'
#
loop_
_entity.id
_entity.type
_entity.pdbx_description
1 polymer ?
#
loop_
_entity_poly.entity_id
_entity_poly.type
_entity_poly.pdbx_seq_one_letter_code
_entity_poly.pdbx_strand_id
1 'polypeptide(L)'
;MKAEERATESAGDGVEILFLHHSTGGVIWDGGVAGWFDAYNAEHGTSYRIAERAYPGDGYPWANYPYDYWNIWIKHAGDRQYKKQDTLEILTRDYDVIVWKHCFPVSAVEADSGSPKVGSEVKSLENYKLQYEALREKMRQFPETRFIVWTGAALVVSATNEAQAGRAQEFFGWVTENWDEPGDNIYIWDFWQLQTEGGLYLLDEYAASADDSHPNSTFAARVAPSLARRIVDVID
;
A
#
# COMPACT_ATOMS: atom_id res chain seq x y z
N MET A 1 49.40 -23.30 21.75
CA MET A 1 48.87 -22.06 21.15
C MET A 1 47.40 -22.29 20.91
N LYS A 2 46.54 -21.60 21.68
CA LYS A 2 45.10 -21.63 21.49
C LYS A 2 44.78 -20.75 20.29
N ALA A 3 44.05 -21.27 19.31
CA ALA A 3 43.38 -20.44 18.33
C ALA A 3 42.16 -19.85 19.04
N GLU A 4 42.16 -18.54 19.24
CA GLU A 4 40.98 -17.80 19.67
C GLU A 4 40.04 -17.68 18.48
N GLU A 5 38.93 -18.39 18.60
CA GLU A 5 37.74 -18.25 17.78
C GLU A 5 37.15 -16.87 18.09
N ARG A 6 37.30 -15.95 17.16
CA ARG A 6 36.68 -14.63 17.26
C ARG A 6 35.20 -14.80 16.91
N ALA A 7 34.38 -14.95 17.94
CA ALA A 7 32.93 -14.84 17.81
C ALA A 7 32.60 -13.47 17.20
N THR A 8 32.15 -13.46 15.96
CA THR A 8 31.40 -12.34 15.41
C THR A 8 29.99 -12.44 15.98
N GLU A 9 29.75 -11.75 17.09
CA GLU A 9 28.41 -11.29 17.44
C GLU A 9 27.93 -10.40 16.27
N SER A 10 27.05 -10.92 15.42
CA SER A 10 26.27 -10.05 14.54
C SER A 10 25.31 -9.28 15.44
N ALA A 11 25.49 -7.96 15.54
CA ALA A 11 24.38 -7.08 15.90
C ALA A 11 23.21 -7.45 14.98
N GLY A 12 22.12 -7.96 15.54
CA GLY A 12 21.08 -8.65 14.78
C GLY A 12 20.53 -7.80 13.63
N ASP A 13 20.46 -8.40 12.44
CA ASP A 13 19.87 -7.83 11.22
C ASP A 13 18.40 -7.48 11.48
N GLY A 14 18.13 -6.23 11.86
CA GLY A 14 16.74 -5.78 12.05
C GLY A 14 15.99 -5.67 10.72
N VAL A 15 14.66 -5.75 10.78
CA VAL A 15 13.78 -5.78 9.59
C VAL A 15 13.62 -4.39 8.99
N GLU A 16 13.89 -4.26 7.69
CA GLU A 16 13.72 -3.03 6.92
C GLU A 16 12.33 -2.98 6.29
N ILE A 17 11.58 -1.92 6.59
CA ILE A 17 10.19 -1.73 6.17
C ILE A 17 10.09 -0.44 5.36
N LEU A 18 9.55 -0.54 4.14
CA LEU A 18 9.24 0.61 3.30
C LEU A 18 7.74 0.82 3.21
N PHE A 19 7.29 2.01 3.58
CA PHE A 19 5.94 2.46 3.34
C PHE A 19 5.89 3.39 2.12
N LEU A 20 5.35 2.90 1.01
CA LEU A 20 5.14 3.64 -0.22
C LEU A 20 3.77 4.32 -0.20
N HIS A 21 3.75 5.64 -0.23
CA HIS A 21 2.51 6.39 -0.12
C HIS A 21 2.53 7.73 -0.85
N HIS A 22 1.40 8.43 -0.79
CA HIS A 22 1.20 9.83 -1.18
C HIS A 22 0.48 10.53 -0.01
N SER A 23 -0.14 11.69 -0.25
CA SER A 23 -0.86 12.48 0.74
C SER A 23 -1.77 11.68 1.68
N THR A 24 -2.67 10.79 1.19
CA THR A 24 -3.52 9.97 2.07
C THR A 24 -2.70 9.12 3.06
N GLY A 25 -1.60 8.54 2.61
CA GLY A 25 -0.75 7.73 3.49
C GLY A 25 0.18 8.56 4.37
N GLY A 26 0.52 9.78 3.95
CA GLY A 26 1.27 10.73 4.79
C GLY A 26 0.42 11.14 5.99
N VAL A 27 -0.88 11.36 5.80
CA VAL A 27 -1.79 11.62 6.91
C VAL A 27 -1.84 10.45 7.91
N ILE A 28 -1.87 9.21 7.43
CA ILE A 28 -1.85 8.02 8.32
C ILE A 28 -0.49 7.88 9.00
N TRP A 29 0.62 8.11 8.29
CA TRP A 29 1.96 8.14 8.86
C TRP A 29 2.06 9.14 10.02
N ASP A 30 1.63 10.38 9.78
CA ASP A 30 1.56 11.48 10.77
C ASP A 30 0.58 11.18 11.92
N GLY A 31 -0.31 10.20 11.75
CA GLY A 31 -1.16 9.64 12.80
C GLY A 31 -0.39 8.89 13.90
N GLY A 32 0.92 8.66 13.72
CA GLY A 32 1.80 8.13 14.76
C GLY A 32 2.45 6.77 14.44
N VAL A 33 2.56 6.41 13.16
CA VAL A 33 3.16 5.12 12.75
C VAL A 33 4.60 5.00 13.25
N ALA A 34 5.45 6.01 13.03
CA ALA A 34 6.85 5.99 13.45
C ALA A 34 6.99 5.82 14.99
N GLY A 35 6.27 6.63 15.76
CA GLY A 35 6.30 6.57 17.22
C GLY A 35 5.76 5.25 17.79
N TRP A 36 4.82 4.61 17.09
CA TRP A 36 4.34 3.28 17.45
C TRP A 36 5.45 2.23 17.33
N PHE A 37 6.22 2.26 16.24
CA PHE A 37 7.36 1.34 16.05
C PHE A 37 8.48 1.59 17.05
N ASP A 38 8.77 2.84 17.39
CA ASP A 38 9.74 3.17 18.45
C ASP A 38 9.33 2.54 19.79
N ALA A 39 8.05 2.67 20.16
CA ALA A 39 7.51 2.08 21.39
C ALA A 39 7.55 0.55 21.34
N TYR A 40 7.13 -0.06 20.23
CA TYR A 40 7.13 -1.51 20.05
C TYR A 40 8.55 -2.09 20.16
N ASN A 41 9.52 -1.48 19.46
CA ASN A 41 10.92 -1.90 19.53
C ASN A 41 11.49 -1.79 20.97
N ALA A 42 11.16 -0.71 21.68
CA ALA A 42 11.59 -0.54 23.07
C ALA A 42 10.96 -1.56 24.02
N GLU A 43 9.69 -1.91 23.83
CA GLU A 43 8.95 -2.87 24.66
C GLU A 43 9.37 -4.32 24.38
N HIS A 44 9.58 -4.67 23.11
CA HIS A 44 9.79 -6.05 22.68
C HIS A 44 11.26 -6.40 22.40
N GLY A 45 12.17 -5.43 22.43
CA GLY A 45 13.59 -5.64 22.10
C GLY A 45 13.82 -5.97 20.63
N THR A 46 12.89 -5.57 19.74
CA THR A 46 12.99 -5.76 18.29
C THR A 46 13.74 -4.59 17.63
N SER A 47 14.08 -4.74 16.34
CA SER A 47 14.75 -3.70 15.55
C SER A 47 14.05 -3.51 14.21
N TYR A 48 12.75 -3.21 14.24
CA TYR A 48 11.96 -2.91 13.06
C TYR A 48 12.18 -1.46 12.64
N ARG A 49 12.72 -1.26 11.44
CA ARG A 49 13.07 0.07 10.91
C ARG A 49 12.12 0.40 9.77
N ILE A 50 11.17 1.28 10.04
CA ILE A 50 10.21 1.73 9.05
C ILE A 50 10.59 3.11 8.50
N ALA A 51 10.57 3.23 7.17
CA ALA A 51 10.71 4.50 6.46
C ALA A 51 9.51 4.73 5.56
N GLU A 52 9.06 5.98 5.46
CA GLU A 52 8.06 6.40 4.49
C GLU A 52 8.71 6.93 3.21
N ARG A 53 8.03 6.80 2.07
CA ARG A 53 8.46 7.38 0.80
C ARG A 53 7.27 7.75 -0.06
N ALA A 54 7.27 8.99 -0.54
CA ALA A 54 6.40 9.44 -1.60
C ALA A 54 6.59 8.60 -2.88
N TYR A 55 5.57 7.86 -3.31
CA TYR A 55 5.67 6.93 -4.44
C TYR A 55 4.34 6.68 -5.17
N PRO A 56 4.29 6.75 -6.51
CA PRO A 56 5.33 7.29 -7.39
C PRO A 56 5.54 8.79 -7.14
N GLY A 57 6.77 9.23 -6.88
CA GLY A 57 7.09 10.58 -6.44
C GLY A 57 7.52 11.53 -7.55
N ASP A 58 8.54 12.36 -7.24
CA ASP A 58 9.13 13.33 -8.17
C ASP A 58 9.52 12.70 -9.51
N GLY A 59 9.18 13.36 -10.62
CA GLY A 59 9.41 12.87 -11.97
C GLY A 59 8.29 12.00 -12.55
N TYR A 60 7.26 11.67 -11.77
CA TYR A 60 6.11 10.87 -12.21
C TYR A 60 4.78 11.61 -11.94
N PRO A 61 3.71 11.40 -12.75
CA PRO A 61 2.39 11.98 -12.47
C PRO A 61 1.85 11.61 -11.08
N TRP A 62 1.30 12.60 -10.37
CA TRP A 62 0.82 12.43 -8.99
C TRP A 62 -0.61 11.84 -8.90
N ALA A 63 -0.88 10.75 -9.64
CA ALA A 63 -2.22 10.17 -9.76
C ALA A 63 -2.49 9.01 -8.78
N ASN A 64 -1.49 8.14 -8.54
CA ASN A 64 -1.43 7.11 -7.50
C ASN A 64 -2.62 6.13 -7.49
N TYR A 65 -2.78 5.42 -8.61
CA TYR A 65 -3.78 4.37 -8.80
C TYR A 65 -3.15 3.14 -9.52
N PRO A 66 -3.86 2.02 -9.70
CA PRO A 66 -3.28 0.73 -10.10
C PRO A 66 -2.39 0.77 -11.37
N TYR A 67 -2.79 1.56 -12.38
CA TYR A 67 -2.00 1.72 -13.60
C TYR A 67 -0.58 2.22 -13.33
N ASP A 68 -0.38 3.13 -12.38
CA ASP A 68 0.92 3.75 -12.16
C ASP A 68 1.94 2.71 -11.66
N TYR A 69 1.49 1.86 -10.72
CA TYR A 69 2.27 0.76 -10.19
C TYR A 69 2.52 -0.30 -11.25
N TRP A 70 1.50 -0.67 -12.04
CA TRP A 70 1.69 -1.58 -13.18
C TRP A 70 2.72 -1.04 -14.18
N ASN A 71 2.64 0.25 -14.51
CA ASN A 71 3.50 0.89 -15.48
C ASN A 71 4.97 0.88 -15.02
N ILE A 72 5.23 1.15 -13.73
CA ILE A 72 6.58 1.15 -13.19
C ILE A 72 7.10 -0.28 -12.95
N TRP A 73 6.34 -1.12 -12.25
CA TRP A 73 6.81 -2.42 -11.76
C TRP A 73 6.73 -3.56 -12.76
N ILE A 74 5.92 -3.42 -13.82
CA ILE A 74 5.68 -4.49 -14.80
C ILE A 74 6.14 -4.04 -16.17
N LYS A 75 5.57 -2.96 -16.72
CA LYS A 75 5.94 -2.49 -18.07
C LYS A 75 7.39 -2.02 -18.14
N HIS A 76 7.87 -1.40 -17.07
CA HIS A 76 9.24 -0.88 -16.95
C HIS A 76 10.07 -1.61 -15.88
N ALA A 77 9.76 -2.89 -15.62
CA ALA A 77 10.49 -3.75 -14.70
C ALA A 77 12.00 -3.85 -15.01
N GLY A 78 12.78 -4.21 -13.99
CA GLY A 78 14.22 -4.46 -14.08
C GLY A 78 15.05 -3.47 -13.27
N ASP A 79 16.37 -3.53 -13.42
CA ASP A 79 17.32 -2.85 -12.53
C ASP A 79 17.57 -1.36 -12.81
N ARG A 80 16.62 -0.70 -13.48
CA ARG A 80 16.74 0.72 -13.82
C ARG A 80 15.49 1.46 -13.40
N GLN A 81 15.70 2.60 -12.77
CA GLN A 81 14.61 3.50 -12.44
C GLN A 81 13.85 3.94 -13.70
N TYR A 82 12.53 3.98 -13.61
CA TYR A 82 11.68 4.58 -14.62
C TYR A 82 11.16 5.92 -14.11
N LYS A 83 11.50 7.01 -14.81
CA LYS A 83 11.12 8.38 -14.40
C LYS A 83 11.45 8.67 -12.91
N LYS A 84 12.67 8.31 -12.51
CA LYS A 84 13.20 8.41 -11.12
C LYS A 84 12.51 7.50 -10.09
N GLN A 85 11.61 6.61 -10.51
CA GLN A 85 10.95 5.67 -9.62
C GLN A 85 11.69 4.34 -9.62
N ASP A 86 11.97 3.82 -8.43
CA ASP A 86 12.51 2.47 -8.27
C ASP A 86 11.48 1.43 -8.71
N THR A 87 11.94 0.37 -9.37
CA THR A 87 11.16 -0.82 -9.69
C THR A 87 11.11 -1.75 -8.48
N LEU A 88 10.31 -2.81 -8.53
CA LEU A 88 10.35 -3.83 -7.47
C LEU A 88 11.72 -4.48 -7.35
N GLU A 89 12.44 -4.74 -8.45
CA GLU A 89 13.80 -5.31 -8.40
C GLU A 89 14.79 -4.47 -7.61
N ILE A 90 14.61 -3.14 -7.61
CA ILE A 90 15.44 -2.22 -6.82
C ILE A 90 14.97 -2.24 -5.37
N LEU A 91 13.67 -2.08 -5.13
CA LEU A 91 13.11 -1.97 -3.78
C LEU A 91 13.32 -3.25 -2.96
N THR A 92 13.12 -4.43 -3.53
CA THR A 92 13.21 -5.71 -2.82
C THR A 92 14.64 -6.12 -2.46
N ARG A 93 15.66 -5.33 -2.82
CA ARG A 93 17.04 -5.54 -2.38
C ARG A 93 17.32 -4.95 -1.01
N ASP A 94 16.59 -3.89 -0.68
CA ASP A 94 16.88 -3.05 0.48
C ASP A 94 15.81 -3.20 1.58
N TYR A 95 14.67 -3.84 1.28
CA TYR A 95 13.52 -3.92 2.18
C TYR A 95 12.95 -5.34 2.26
N ASP A 96 12.73 -5.79 3.50
CA ASP A 96 12.10 -7.06 3.83
C ASP A 96 10.57 -6.98 3.73
N VAL A 97 10.01 -5.79 4.02
CA VAL A 97 8.57 -5.52 3.95
C VAL A 97 8.31 -4.27 3.12
N ILE A 98 7.43 -4.36 2.14
CA ILE A 98 6.98 -3.22 1.33
C ILE A 98 5.47 -3.06 1.48
N VAL A 99 5.06 -1.95 2.08
CA VAL A 99 3.66 -1.53 2.16
C VAL A 99 3.37 -0.59 1.01
N TRP A 100 2.33 -0.84 0.21
CA TRP A 100 1.94 0.05 -0.89
C TRP A 100 0.43 0.20 -1.01
N LYS A 101 0.02 1.33 -1.60
CA LYS A 101 -1.35 1.84 -1.51
C LYS A 101 -1.72 2.75 -2.69
N HIS A 102 -3.00 3.09 -2.80
CA HIS A 102 -3.49 4.12 -3.73
C HIS A 102 -4.12 5.33 -3.01
N CYS A 103 -4.11 6.51 -3.65
CA CYS A 103 -4.84 7.70 -3.18
C CYS A 103 -6.30 7.62 -3.61
N PHE A 104 -7.14 8.50 -3.05
CA PHE A 104 -8.58 8.54 -3.33
C PHE A 104 -9.00 8.61 -4.82
N PRO A 105 -8.20 9.11 -5.80
CA PRO A 105 -8.60 9.04 -7.21
C PRO A 105 -8.80 7.62 -7.73
N VAL A 106 -8.26 6.60 -7.05
CA VAL A 106 -8.50 5.18 -7.38
C VAL A 106 -9.99 4.84 -7.39
N SER A 107 -10.78 5.51 -6.56
CA SER A 107 -12.19 5.19 -6.31
C SER A 107 -13.17 5.88 -7.25
N ALA A 108 -12.67 6.72 -8.17
CA ALA A 108 -13.43 7.24 -9.30
C ALA A 108 -13.50 6.19 -10.42
N VAL A 109 -14.07 5.02 -10.12
CA VAL A 109 -14.10 3.87 -11.04
C VAL A 109 -15.23 4.05 -12.05
N GLU A 110 -14.89 4.24 -13.31
CA GLU A 110 -15.80 4.39 -14.44
C GLU A 110 -16.42 3.06 -14.90
N ALA A 111 -17.42 3.15 -15.77
CA ALA A 111 -18.05 1.99 -16.38
C ALA A 111 -17.05 1.24 -17.28
N ASP A 112 -17.15 -0.08 -17.29
CA ASP A 112 -16.35 -0.93 -18.17
C ASP A 112 -16.66 -0.65 -19.65
N SER A 113 -15.62 -0.75 -20.47
CA SER A 113 -15.73 -0.60 -21.92
C SER A 113 -16.06 -1.93 -22.61
N GLY A 114 -15.91 -3.05 -21.91
CA GLY A 114 -16.00 -4.41 -22.47
C GLY A 114 -14.78 -4.78 -23.32
N SER A 115 -13.68 -4.05 -23.18
CA SER A 115 -12.44 -4.25 -23.94
C SER A 115 -11.24 -3.92 -23.07
N PRO A 116 -11.01 -4.69 -21.99
CA PRO A 116 -10.01 -4.37 -20.99
C PRO A 116 -8.60 -4.43 -21.58
N LYS A 117 -7.75 -3.51 -21.12
CA LYS A 117 -6.35 -3.42 -21.49
C LYS A 117 -5.54 -3.10 -20.25
N VAL A 118 -4.65 -4.01 -19.87
CA VAL A 118 -3.79 -3.84 -18.69
C VAL A 118 -2.99 -2.53 -18.73
N GLY A 119 -2.59 -2.08 -19.92
CA GLY A 119 -1.89 -0.80 -20.12
C GLY A 119 -2.77 0.43 -20.32
N SER A 120 -4.04 0.37 -19.94
CA SER A 120 -4.98 1.50 -20.00
C SER A 120 -4.94 2.32 -18.71
N GLU A 121 -4.96 3.65 -18.87
CA GLU A 121 -5.11 4.63 -17.78
C GLU A 121 -6.58 4.81 -17.36
N VAL A 122 -7.53 4.24 -18.12
CA VAL A 122 -8.95 4.30 -17.78
C VAL A 122 -9.19 3.52 -16.49
N LYS A 123 -9.69 4.24 -15.49
CA LYS A 123 -10.09 3.69 -14.18
C LYS A 123 -11.38 2.91 -14.34
N SER A 124 -11.29 1.66 -14.74
CA SER A 124 -12.43 0.76 -14.82
C SER A 124 -12.12 -0.52 -14.06
N LEU A 125 -13.17 -1.20 -13.62
CA LEU A 125 -13.04 -2.44 -12.86
C LEU A 125 -12.25 -3.48 -13.66
N GLU A 126 -12.58 -3.62 -14.95
CA GLU A 126 -11.93 -4.57 -15.85
C GLU A 126 -10.41 -4.31 -16.02
N ASN A 127 -9.98 -3.04 -16.05
CA ASN A 127 -8.56 -2.70 -16.18
C ASN A 127 -7.82 -2.86 -14.87
N TYR A 128 -8.43 -2.46 -13.76
CA TYR A 128 -7.85 -2.61 -12.43
C TYR A 128 -7.61 -4.07 -12.08
N LYS A 129 -8.58 -4.96 -12.36
CA LYS A 129 -8.41 -6.40 -12.16
C LYS A 129 -7.22 -6.93 -12.94
N LEU A 130 -7.07 -6.59 -14.23
CA LEU A 130 -5.89 -7.00 -15.01
C LEU A 130 -4.57 -6.46 -14.44
N GLN A 131 -4.56 -5.22 -13.94
CA GLN A 131 -3.37 -4.60 -13.36
C GLN A 131 -2.99 -5.26 -12.03
N TYR A 132 -3.97 -5.53 -11.17
CA TYR A 132 -3.76 -6.22 -9.89
C TYR A 132 -3.29 -7.66 -10.09
N GLU A 133 -3.85 -8.39 -11.05
CA GLU A 133 -3.36 -9.72 -11.43
C GLU A 133 -1.88 -9.69 -11.84
N ALA A 134 -1.50 -8.74 -12.70
CA ALA A 134 -0.10 -8.58 -13.11
C ALA A 134 0.83 -8.17 -11.94
N LEU A 135 0.34 -7.32 -11.02
CA LEU A 135 1.07 -6.91 -9.82
C LEU A 135 1.29 -8.09 -8.87
N ARG A 136 0.28 -8.93 -8.66
CA ARG A 136 0.37 -10.16 -7.84
C ARG A 136 1.44 -11.10 -8.37
N GLU A 137 1.37 -11.41 -9.66
CA GLU A 137 2.37 -12.28 -10.32
C GLU A 137 3.78 -11.67 -10.28
N LYS A 138 3.90 -10.34 -10.26
CA LYS A 138 5.20 -9.68 -10.10
C LYS A 138 5.73 -9.78 -8.68
N MET A 139 4.91 -9.51 -7.66
CA MET A 139 5.30 -9.57 -6.25
C MET A 139 5.73 -10.99 -5.83
N ARG A 140 5.09 -12.02 -6.37
CA ARG A 140 5.44 -13.44 -6.14
C ARG A 140 6.83 -13.83 -6.66
N GLN A 141 7.44 -13.03 -7.53
CA GLN A 141 8.82 -13.25 -7.98
C GLN A 141 9.87 -12.89 -6.91
N PHE A 142 9.45 -12.25 -5.81
CA PHE A 142 10.31 -11.81 -4.71
C PHE A 142 9.87 -12.46 -3.40
N PRO A 143 9.98 -13.80 -3.26
CA PRO A 143 9.40 -14.54 -2.14
C PRO A 143 9.98 -14.18 -0.76
N GLU A 144 11.20 -13.62 -0.74
CA GLU A 144 11.85 -13.16 0.50
C GLU A 144 11.34 -11.80 0.98
N THR A 145 10.64 -11.05 0.12
CA THR A 145 10.02 -9.76 0.49
C THR A 145 8.53 -9.96 0.72
N ARG A 146 8.03 -9.47 1.86
CA ARG A 146 6.60 -9.47 2.17
C ARG A 146 5.96 -8.17 1.68
N PHE A 147 4.82 -8.27 1.02
CA PHE A 147 4.09 -7.12 0.51
C PHE A 147 2.80 -6.92 1.29
N ILE A 148 2.56 -5.71 1.78
CA ILE A 148 1.29 -5.34 2.40
C ILE A 148 0.56 -4.38 1.47
N VAL A 149 -0.55 -4.86 0.91
CA VAL A 149 -1.41 -4.12 0.00
C VAL A 149 -2.49 -3.44 0.81
N TRP A 150 -2.48 -2.13 0.77
CA TRP A 150 -3.49 -1.30 1.39
C TRP A 150 -4.62 -1.08 0.39
N THR A 151 -5.85 -1.53 0.70
CA THR A 151 -7.03 -1.24 -0.13
C THR A 151 -7.22 0.27 -0.28
N GLY A 152 -7.67 0.71 -1.45
CA GLY A 152 -7.64 2.13 -1.83
C GLY A 152 -8.54 3.01 -0.96
N ALA A 153 -8.28 4.31 -0.99
CA ALA A 153 -9.03 5.27 -0.19
C ALA A 153 -10.39 5.63 -0.79
N ALA A 154 -11.44 5.69 0.02
CA ALA A 154 -12.78 6.09 -0.38
C ALA A 154 -12.89 7.59 -0.69
N LEU A 155 -13.84 7.93 -1.56
CA LEU A 155 -14.21 9.31 -1.86
C LEU A 155 -15.34 9.75 -0.92
N VAL A 156 -15.33 11.03 -0.56
CA VAL A 156 -16.50 11.68 0.06
C VAL A 156 -17.65 11.75 -0.93
N VAL A 157 -18.89 11.83 -0.41
CA VAL A 157 -20.10 11.82 -1.25
C VAL A 157 -20.13 12.95 -2.29
N SER A 158 -19.56 14.13 -1.99
CA SER A 158 -19.55 15.26 -2.94
C SER A 158 -18.56 15.09 -4.09
N ALA A 159 -17.60 14.17 -3.97
CA ALA A 159 -16.53 13.94 -4.94
C ALA A 159 -16.78 12.70 -5.84
N THR A 160 -17.92 12.04 -5.70
CA THR A 160 -18.27 10.82 -6.44
C THR A 160 -19.77 10.75 -6.74
N ASN A 161 -20.20 9.65 -7.34
CA ASN A 161 -21.61 9.27 -7.45
C ASN A 161 -21.78 7.80 -7.08
N GLU A 162 -23.02 7.39 -6.82
CA GLU A 162 -23.34 6.03 -6.37
C GLU A 162 -22.82 4.94 -7.31
N ALA A 163 -22.83 5.17 -8.63
CA ALA A 163 -22.35 4.20 -9.59
C ALA A 163 -20.82 4.03 -9.54
N GLN A 164 -20.06 5.12 -9.42
CA GLN A 164 -18.61 5.06 -9.23
C GLN A 164 -18.25 4.44 -7.86
N ALA A 165 -18.92 4.87 -6.80
CA ALA A 165 -18.69 4.37 -5.45
C ALA A 165 -19.04 2.87 -5.32
N GLY A 166 -20.12 2.42 -5.96
CA GLY A 166 -20.48 1.00 -6.03
C GLY A 166 -19.44 0.15 -6.76
N ARG A 167 -18.87 0.66 -7.86
CA ARG A 167 -17.76 -0.04 -8.56
C ARG A 167 -16.47 -0.05 -7.75
N ALA A 168 -16.19 1.00 -6.97
CA ALA A 168 -15.06 1.02 -6.05
C ALA A 168 -15.24 -0.01 -4.93
N GLN A 169 -16.44 -0.09 -4.33
CA GLN A 169 -16.79 -1.14 -3.38
C GLN A 169 -16.63 -2.54 -3.99
N GLU A 170 -17.13 -2.77 -5.20
CA GLU A 170 -16.95 -4.03 -5.92
C GLU A 170 -15.47 -4.36 -6.13
N PHE A 171 -14.66 -3.37 -6.50
CA PHE A 171 -13.23 -3.58 -6.71
C PHE A 171 -12.53 -4.00 -5.41
N PHE A 172 -12.73 -3.28 -4.30
CA PHE A 172 -12.05 -3.61 -3.04
C PHE A 172 -12.60 -4.87 -2.37
N GLY A 173 -13.89 -5.18 -2.55
CA GLY A 173 -14.44 -6.49 -2.19
C GLY A 173 -13.77 -7.61 -2.98
N TRP A 174 -13.60 -7.45 -4.30
CA TRP A 174 -12.86 -8.43 -5.11
C TRP A 174 -11.40 -8.56 -4.67
N VAL A 175 -10.74 -7.46 -4.26
CA VAL A 175 -9.36 -7.49 -3.76
C VAL A 175 -9.26 -8.38 -2.51
N THR A 176 -10.18 -8.24 -1.55
CA THR A 176 -10.14 -8.97 -0.28
C THR A 176 -10.71 -10.39 -0.36
N GLU A 177 -11.66 -10.65 -1.27
CA GLU A 177 -12.37 -11.93 -1.34
C GLU A 177 -11.84 -12.88 -2.42
N ASN A 178 -11.21 -12.36 -3.48
CA ASN A 178 -10.84 -13.15 -4.66
C ASN A 178 -9.39 -12.99 -5.09
N TRP A 179 -8.84 -11.77 -5.04
CA TRP A 179 -7.48 -11.51 -5.49
C TRP A 179 -6.45 -11.90 -4.44
N ASP A 180 -6.75 -11.67 -3.16
CA ASP A 180 -5.96 -12.14 -2.03
C ASP A 180 -5.91 -13.67 -2.01
N GLU A 181 -4.70 -14.24 -1.90
CA GLU A 181 -4.48 -15.68 -1.86
C GLU A 181 -3.67 -16.04 -0.61
N PRO A 182 -4.23 -16.83 0.32
CA PRO A 182 -3.53 -17.12 1.57
C PRO A 182 -2.29 -17.98 1.32
N GLY A 183 -1.23 -17.70 2.08
CA GLY A 183 -0.02 -18.51 2.10
C GLY A 183 1.03 -18.11 1.07
N ASP A 184 0.84 -16.99 0.35
CA ASP A 184 1.90 -16.34 -0.40
C ASP A 184 2.56 -15.19 0.40
N ASN A 185 3.41 -14.40 -0.25
CA ASN A 185 4.14 -13.28 0.34
C ASN A 185 3.36 -11.95 0.28
N ILE A 186 2.06 -11.98 0.01
CA ILE A 186 1.20 -10.80 -0.15
C ILE A 186 0.14 -10.82 0.95
N TYR A 187 -0.10 -9.67 1.56
CA TYR A 187 -0.99 -9.52 2.70
C TYR A 187 -1.84 -8.27 2.50
N ILE A 188 -3.12 -8.33 2.88
CA ILE A 188 -4.01 -7.18 2.79
C ILE A 188 -4.07 -6.40 4.11
N TRP A 189 -4.16 -5.07 4.01
CA TRP A 189 -4.71 -4.20 5.05
C TRP A 189 -5.93 -3.45 4.48
N ASP A 190 -7.14 -3.83 4.94
CA ASP A 190 -8.39 -3.34 4.36
C ASP A 190 -8.84 -1.99 4.95
N PHE A 191 -8.19 -0.93 4.50
CA PHE A 191 -8.51 0.43 4.90
C PHE A 191 -9.78 1.00 4.29
N TRP A 192 -10.17 0.55 3.10
CA TRP A 192 -11.47 0.89 2.53
C TRP A 192 -12.57 0.57 3.55
N GLN A 193 -12.53 -0.64 4.14
CA GLN A 193 -13.47 -1.00 5.19
C GLN A 193 -13.37 -0.11 6.43
N LEU A 194 -12.18 0.31 6.83
CA LEU A 194 -12.01 1.23 7.97
C LEU A 194 -12.62 2.62 7.71
N GLN A 195 -12.58 3.09 6.46
CA GLN A 195 -13.10 4.41 6.06
C GLN A 195 -14.61 4.41 5.84
N THR A 196 -15.16 3.30 5.37
CA THR A 196 -16.55 3.20 4.91
C THR A 196 -17.46 2.47 5.88
N GLU A 197 -16.89 1.62 6.74
CA GLU A 197 -17.62 0.71 7.63
C GLU A 197 -18.66 -0.14 6.89
N GLY A 198 -18.34 -0.54 5.65
CA GLY A 198 -19.22 -1.30 4.76
C GLY A 198 -20.14 -0.42 3.89
N GLY A 199 -20.09 0.90 4.04
CA GLY A 199 -20.75 1.86 3.16
C GLY A 199 -20.04 2.06 1.81
N LEU A 200 -20.53 3.03 1.04
CA LEU A 200 -20.01 3.37 -0.28
C LEU A 200 -18.99 4.53 -0.28
N TYR A 201 -19.02 5.37 0.76
CA TYR A 201 -18.31 6.64 0.80
C TYR A 201 -17.41 6.69 2.03
N LEU A 202 -16.37 7.53 1.96
CA LEU A 202 -15.65 7.95 3.15
C LEU A 202 -16.65 8.64 4.10
N LEU A 203 -16.73 8.15 5.33
CA LEU A 203 -17.60 8.75 6.35
C LEU A 203 -17.17 10.19 6.64
N ASP A 204 -18.14 11.11 6.76
CA ASP A 204 -17.90 12.53 6.98
C ASP A 204 -17.06 12.79 8.24
N GLU A 205 -17.28 12.01 9.31
CA GLU A 205 -16.50 12.11 10.55
C GLU A 205 -15.04 11.65 10.42
N TYR A 206 -14.71 10.93 9.34
CA TYR A 206 -13.36 10.46 9.02
C TYR A 206 -12.68 11.32 7.95
N ALA A 207 -13.44 12.11 7.20
CA ALA A 207 -12.92 13.00 6.16
C ALA A 207 -12.31 14.29 6.73
N ALA A 208 -11.36 14.87 5.99
CA ALA A 208 -10.78 16.18 6.28
C ALA A 208 -11.82 17.30 6.13
N SER A 209 -12.71 17.18 5.14
CA SER A 209 -13.90 18.01 4.99
C SER A 209 -14.91 17.35 4.06
N ALA A 210 -16.09 17.94 3.91
CA ALA A 210 -17.13 17.44 3.00
C ALA A 210 -16.68 17.35 1.53
N ASP A 211 -15.67 18.13 1.12
CA ASP A 211 -15.14 18.18 -0.27
C ASP A 211 -13.69 17.68 -0.38
N ASP A 212 -13.14 17.15 0.72
CA ASP A 212 -11.77 16.66 0.77
C ASP A 212 -11.73 15.21 1.24
N SER A 213 -11.39 14.31 0.31
CA SER A 213 -11.31 12.85 0.55
C SER A 213 -10.03 12.39 1.25
N HIS A 214 -9.20 13.31 1.75
CA HIS A 214 -8.19 12.93 2.72
C HIS A 214 -8.85 12.53 4.05
N PRO A 215 -8.28 11.55 4.79
CA PRO A 215 -8.68 11.33 6.17
C PRO A 215 -8.34 12.55 7.03
N ASN A 216 -9.08 12.78 8.10
CA ASN A 216 -8.69 13.74 9.14
C ASN A 216 -7.71 13.13 10.14
N SER A 217 -7.08 13.99 10.94
CA SER A 217 -6.07 13.60 11.93
C SER A 217 -6.61 12.68 13.03
N THR A 218 -7.89 12.80 13.39
CA THR A 218 -8.51 11.95 14.42
C THR A 218 -8.64 10.51 13.93
N PHE A 219 -9.16 10.33 12.71
CA PHE A 219 -9.21 9.02 12.08
C PHE A 219 -7.81 8.44 11.85
N ALA A 220 -6.86 9.28 11.41
CA ALA A 220 -5.48 8.86 11.21
C ALA A 220 -4.83 8.33 12.49
N ALA A 221 -4.92 9.07 13.59
CA ALA A 221 -4.41 8.65 14.90
C ALA A 221 -5.07 7.36 15.41
N ARG A 222 -6.34 7.13 15.03
CA ARG A 222 -7.06 5.89 15.38
C ARG A 222 -6.52 4.67 14.63
N VAL A 223 -6.22 4.80 13.34
CA VAL A 223 -5.88 3.64 12.49
C VAL A 223 -4.38 3.42 12.30
N ALA A 224 -3.54 4.43 12.56
CA ALA A 224 -2.08 4.32 12.49
C ALA A 224 -1.52 3.15 13.35
N PRO A 225 -1.98 2.95 14.61
CA PRO A 225 -1.59 1.77 15.38
C PRO A 225 -2.04 0.44 14.75
N SER A 226 -3.18 0.40 14.06
CA SER A 226 -3.68 -0.80 13.39
C SER A 226 -2.85 -1.15 12.15
N LEU A 227 -2.40 -0.15 11.39
CA LEU A 227 -1.44 -0.37 10.29
C LEU A 227 -0.12 -0.92 10.84
N ALA A 228 0.44 -0.27 11.85
CA ALA A 228 1.70 -0.68 12.44
C ALA A 228 1.62 -2.10 13.02
N ARG A 229 0.51 -2.42 13.71
CA ARG A 229 0.24 -3.78 14.18
C ARG A 229 0.15 -4.79 13.05
N ARG A 230 -0.55 -4.46 11.95
CA ARG A 230 -0.65 -5.35 10.78
C ARG A 230 0.72 -5.64 10.17
N ILE A 231 1.61 -4.65 10.11
CA ILE A 231 2.98 -4.83 9.64
C ILE A 231 3.73 -5.81 10.56
N VAL A 232 3.63 -5.65 11.88
CA VAL A 232 4.23 -6.58 12.84
C VAL A 232 3.68 -8.00 12.70
N ASP A 233 2.36 -8.17 12.56
CA ASP A 233 1.71 -9.48 12.38
C ASP A 233 2.12 -10.20 11.07
N VAL A 234 2.72 -9.46 10.12
CA VAL A 234 3.26 -10.02 8.89
C VAL A 234 4.73 -10.43 9.05
N ILE A 235 5.45 -9.77 9.96
CA ILE A 235 6.85 -10.06 10.27
C ILE A 235 6.95 -11.30 11.17
N ASP A 236 6.09 -11.40 12.19
CA ASP A 236 6.07 -12.39 13.28
C ASP A 236 4.84 -13.32 13.24
#